data_AF-A0A956K8K2-F1
#
_entry.id   AF-A0A956K8K2-F1
#
_cell.length_a   1.000
_cell.length_b   1.000
_cell.length_c   1.000
_cell.angle_alpha   90.00
_cell.angle_beta   90.00
_cell.angle_gamma   90.00
#
_symmetry.space_group_name_H-M   'P 1'
#
loop_
_entity.id
_entity.type
_entity.pdbx_description
1 polymer ?
#
loop_
_entity_poly.entity_id
_entity_poly.type
_entity_poly.pdbx_seq_one_letter_code
_entity_poly.pdbx_strand_id
1 'polypeptide(L)'
;MLGAEADPKDVTLPPPRERQWLIEQTALLLQQIGWRSYALAPLLEPTPTFFPDKWAGGEASVVRLLRRLLRYAGHEDVVVEVVIHDEDPARRGEVLAKPPTMRGHDPIAWYVPGPGARPGRALRFAVEAIGLREPENLVPSLARAVAQAHRALAGLDTPEGIPGARLVDLTGFALGFGLLTTDASQRFYAKSAGGFRSTRSQFRLGALSVQDMSFLLALWAVARNLRGRERRRMLAKLQPNQAGFLREAESWLTRLDPPVRARLGLPEPREWPAWTELAKLTGPLDARPRPNGDDDPGASGIFDDGDESDNESDDDDGEDDEAESDSESESDDGEERRDLDQGIRNANRGKPVFRVERSAALRMAKVLGFPVLMLGGLLGRGNFGVDVPMEIVMPSAAILAVGGLAIGSLFTDRRCSEPKCGQKLGVDDPLCPLCGGVVMGVIHDPKERLGAEEDLVRSGKVDRDGLVVAAREDQDEDDESSDDRSDDGSDGRGDN
;
A
#
# COMPACT_ATOMS: atom_id res chain seq x y z
N MET A 1 -2.21 37.89 4.15
CA MET A 1 -3.16 37.52 3.09
C MET A 1 -3.55 36.05 3.27
N LEU A 2 -4.36 35.75 4.29
CA LEU A 2 -4.87 34.41 4.61
C LEU A 2 -6.39 34.56 4.67
N GLY A 3 -7.12 33.89 3.78
CA GLY A 3 -8.60 33.94 3.82
C GLY A 3 -9.35 33.94 2.49
N ALA A 4 -8.73 33.53 1.37
CA ALA A 4 -9.57 33.04 0.27
C ALA A 4 -9.89 31.58 0.60
N GLU A 5 -11.15 31.30 0.98
CA GLU A 5 -11.67 29.94 1.00
C GLU A 5 -11.38 29.33 -0.37
N ALA A 6 -10.58 28.26 -0.41
CA ALA A 6 -10.34 27.55 -1.66
C ALA A 6 -11.70 27.12 -2.22
N ASP A 7 -11.98 27.43 -3.49
CA ASP A 7 -13.19 26.95 -4.15
C ASP A 7 -13.19 25.42 -3.96
N PRO A 8 -14.25 24.78 -3.47
CA PRO A 8 -14.30 23.32 -3.33
C PRO A 8 -13.89 22.57 -4.61
N LYS A 9 -14.02 23.21 -5.79
CA LYS A 9 -13.55 22.71 -7.09
C LYS A 9 -12.03 22.71 -7.26
N ASP A 10 -11.30 23.56 -6.54
CA ASP A 10 -9.83 23.55 -6.49
C ASP A 10 -9.29 22.28 -5.83
N VAL A 11 -10.12 21.52 -5.10
CA VAL A 11 -9.75 20.25 -4.47
C VAL A 11 -10.09 19.03 -5.35
N THR A 12 -10.91 19.16 -6.38
CA THR A 12 -11.36 18.01 -7.19
C THR A 12 -10.67 17.89 -8.55
N LEU A 13 -10.08 18.97 -9.05
CA LEU A 13 -9.32 18.99 -10.29
C LEU A 13 -7.82 19.19 -10.01
N PRO A 14 -6.93 18.71 -10.89
CA PRO A 14 -5.53 19.12 -10.83
C PRO A 14 -5.41 20.65 -10.96
N PRO A 15 -4.35 21.25 -10.40
CA PRO A 15 -4.07 22.68 -10.57
C PRO A 15 -4.09 23.11 -12.04
N PRO A 16 -4.46 24.37 -12.37
CA PRO A 16 -4.54 24.83 -13.78
C PRO A 16 -3.30 24.53 -14.63
N ARG A 17 -2.10 24.79 -14.09
CA ARG A 17 -0.83 24.50 -14.79
C ARG A 17 -0.63 23.01 -15.04
N GLU A 18 -1.01 22.18 -14.06
CA GLU A 18 -0.90 20.72 -14.15
C GLU A 18 -1.87 20.15 -15.20
N ARG A 19 -3.11 20.65 -15.27
CA ARG A 19 -4.07 20.26 -16.32
C ARG A 19 -3.53 20.53 -17.72
N GLN A 20 -2.95 21.72 -17.91
CA GLN A 20 -2.37 22.09 -19.21
C GLN A 20 -1.17 21.20 -19.55
N TRP A 21 -0.27 20.97 -18.57
CA TRP A 21 0.86 20.06 -18.73
C TRP A 21 0.41 18.64 -19.11
N LEU A 22 -0.59 18.08 -18.44
CA LEU A 22 -1.14 16.74 -18.75
C LEU A 22 -1.67 16.66 -20.18
N ILE A 23 -2.39 17.67 -20.65
CA ILE A 23 -2.91 17.72 -22.03
C ILE A 23 -1.75 17.81 -23.04
N GLU A 24 -0.81 18.73 -22.83
CA GLU A 24 0.32 18.97 -23.72
C GLU A 24 1.23 17.74 -23.81
N GLN A 25 1.60 17.14 -22.69
CA GLN A 25 2.45 15.95 -22.68
C GLN A 25 1.75 14.74 -23.27
N THR A 26 0.42 14.61 -23.09
CA THR A 26 -0.35 13.58 -23.80
C THR A 26 -0.29 13.83 -25.32
N ALA A 27 -0.52 15.07 -25.78
CA ALA A 27 -0.45 15.39 -27.21
C ALA A 27 0.95 15.10 -27.79
N LEU A 28 2.02 15.51 -27.11
CA LEU A 28 3.40 15.25 -27.53
C LEU A 28 3.69 13.75 -27.60
N LEU A 29 3.26 12.98 -26.60
CA LEU A 29 3.40 11.53 -26.61
C LEU A 29 2.70 10.91 -27.83
N LEU A 30 1.45 11.32 -28.12
CA LEU A 30 0.69 10.81 -29.26
C LEU A 30 1.29 11.19 -30.61
N GLN A 31 1.99 12.31 -30.70
CA GLN A 31 2.76 12.67 -31.90
C GLN A 31 3.95 11.72 -32.10
N GLN A 32 4.58 11.25 -31.03
CA GLN A 32 5.74 10.35 -31.09
C GLN A 32 5.34 8.90 -31.38
N ILE A 33 4.35 8.35 -30.68
CA ILE A 33 3.96 6.92 -30.81
C ILE A 33 2.80 6.69 -31.79
N GLY A 34 2.16 7.76 -32.25
CA GLY A 34 0.95 7.72 -33.03
C GLY A 34 -0.33 7.65 -32.18
N TRP A 35 -1.40 8.24 -32.70
CA TRP A 35 -2.67 8.37 -31.99
C TRP A 35 -3.52 7.09 -31.94
N ARG A 36 -3.24 6.10 -32.80
CA ARG A 36 -4.11 4.93 -33.01
C ARG A 36 -4.29 4.12 -31.73
N SER A 37 -3.21 3.86 -31.00
CA SER A 37 -3.30 3.12 -29.72
C SER A 37 -4.21 3.84 -28.74
N TYR A 38 -4.05 5.16 -28.57
CA TYR A 38 -4.89 5.93 -27.64
C TYR A 38 -6.38 5.96 -28.03
N ALA A 39 -6.67 6.22 -29.30
CA ALA A 39 -8.04 6.37 -29.78
C ALA A 39 -8.78 5.04 -29.96
N LEU A 40 -8.05 3.97 -30.27
CA LEU A 40 -8.66 2.71 -30.67
C LEU A 40 -8.50 1.61 -29.62
N ALA A 41 -7.40 1.59 -28.83
CA ALA A 41 -7.14 0.53 -27.84
C ALA A 41 -8.35 0.27 -26.94
N PRO A 42 -8.62 -0.98 -26.55
CA PRO A 42 -9.77 -1.24 -25.72
C PRO A 42 -9.48 -0.70 -24.32
N LEU A 43 -10.53 -0.27 -23.61
CA LEU A 43 -10.37 0.04 -22.19
C LEU A 43 -10.16 -1.27 -21.44
N LEU A 44 -8.94 -1.54 -21.01
CA LEU A 44 -8.66 -2.79 -20.30
C LEU A 44 -9.32 -2.75 -18.93
N GLU A 45 -10.19 -3.74 -18.70
CA GLU A 45 -10.83 -3.96 -17.41
C GLU A 45 -10.20 -5.17 -16.73
N PRO A 46 -10.15 -5.20 -15.37
CA PRO A 46 -9.65 -6.34 -14.62
C PRO A 46 -10.73 -7.43 -14.58
N THR A 47 -11.07 -7.99 -15.75
CA THR A 47 -12.10 -9.01 -15.91
C THR A 47 -11.58 -10.16 -16.76
N PRO A 48 -12.16 -11.37 -16.63
CA PRO A 48 -11.80 -12.52 -17.46
C PRO A 48 -11.98 -12.28 -18.97
N THR A 49 -12.76 -11.28 -19.37
CA THR A 49 -12.89 -10.90 -20.78
C THR A 49 -11.58 -10.38 -21.38
N PHE A 50 -10.77 -9.65 -20.59
CA PHE A 50 -9.47 -9.13 -21.02
C PHE A 50 -8.31 -10.00 -20.52
N PHE A 51 -8.50 -10.68 -19.39
CA PHE A 51 -7.49 -11.57 -18.80
C PHE A 51 -8.07 -12.97 -18.62
N PRO A 52 -8.27 -13.73 -19.73
CA PRO A 52 -8.90 -15.05 -19.69
C PRO A 52 -7.98 -16.14 -19.13
N ASP A 53 -6.68 -15.87 -19.06
CA ASP A 53 -5.67 -16.83 -18.64
C ASP A 53 -5.84 -17.20 -17.16
N LYS A 54 -5.79 -18.51 -16.85
CA LYS A 54 -5.89 -18.99 -15.46
C LYS A 54 -4.70 -18.49 -14.64
N TRP A 55 -4.99 -17.88 -13.50
CA TRP A 55 -4.00 -17.51 -12.50
C TRP A 55 -3.68 -18.72 -11.61
N ALA A 56 -2.41 -19.11 -11.56
CA ALA A 56 -1.92 -20.18 -10.68
C ALA A 56 -0.91 -19.67 -9.65
N GLY A 57 -0.67 -18.35 -9.59
CA GLY A 57 0.49 -17.78 -8.91
C GLY A 57 1.80 -18.07 -9.67
N GLY A 58 2.90 -17.52 -9.15
CA GLY A 58 4.26 -17.80 -9.62
C GLY A 58 4.63 -17.18 -10.98
N GLU A 59 5.88 -17.43 -11.38
CA GLU A 59 6.54 -16.81 -12.53
C GLU A 59 5.77 -17.04 -13.83
N ALA A 60 5.36 -18.29 -14.11
CA ALA A 60 4.66 -18.62 -15.34
C ALA A 60 3.34 -17.84 -15.50
N SER A 61 2.65 -17.54 -14.41
CA SER A 61 1.41 -16.74 -14.45
C SER A 61 1.73 -15.26 -14.70
N VAL A 62 2.80 -14.73 -14.11
CA VAL A 62 3.28 -13.37 -14.38
C VAL A 62 3.71 -13.21 -15.84
N VAL A 63 4.46 -14.17 -16.39
CA VAL A 63 4.88 -14.17 -17.80
C VAL A 63 3.67 -14.14 -18.74
N ARG A 64 2.60 -14.91 -18.46
CA ARG A 64 1.37 -14.87 -19.27
C ARG A 64 0.70 -13.49 -19.21
N LEU A 65 0.60 -12.90 -18.02
CA LEU A 65 0.05 -11.54 -17.87
C LEU A 65 0.88 -10.49 -18.61
N LEU A 66 2.21 -10.54 -18.50
CA LEU A 66 3.10 -9.62 -19.19
C LEU A 66 3.01 -9.76 -20.71
N ARG A 67 3.02 -10.99 -21.24
CA ARG A 67 2.81 -11.24 -22.68
C ARG A 67 1.47 -10.70 -23.16
N ARG A 68 0.41 -10.86 -22.35
CA ARG A 68 -0.91 -10.31 -22.64
C ARG A 68 -0.89 -8.77 -22.69
N LEU A 69 -0.30 -8.13 -21.69
CA LEU A 69 -0.16 -6.67 -21.63
C LEU A 69 0.73 -6.13 -22.76
N LEU A 70 1.82 -6.82 -23.10
CA LEU A 70 2.68 -6.48 -24.23
C LEU A 70 1.94 -6.63 -25.57
N ARG A 71 1.15 -7.69 -25.75
CA ARG A 71 0.27 -7.84 -26.92
C ARG A 71 -0.73 -6.69 -27.03
N TYR A 72 -1.34 -6.25 -25.93
CA TYR A 72 -2.19 -5.05 -25.93
C TYR A 72 -1.42 -3.77 -26.31
N ALA A 73 -0.14 -3.69 -25.94
CA ALA A 73 0.75 -2.59 -26.29
C ALA A 73 1.39 -2.71 -27.69
N GLY A 74 1.04 -3.74 -28.48
CA GLY A 74 1.56 -3.96 -29.83
C GLY A 74 2.93 -4.67 -29.91
N HIS A 75 3.33 -5.36 -28.84
CA HIS A 75 4.65 -6.01 -28.69
C HIS A 75 4.52 -7.53 -28.53
N GLU A 76 3.85 -8.21 -29.47
CA GLU A 76 3.51 -9.63 -29.33
C GLU A 76 4.67 -10.61 -29.53
N ASP A 77 5.73 -10.18 -30.25
CA ASP A 77 6.90 -11.01 -30.60
C ASP A 77 8.04 -10.95 -29.57
N VAL A 78 7.82 -10.28 -28.45
CA VAL A 78 8.88 -10.02 -27.47
C VAL A 78 9.00 -11.16 -26.46
N VAL A 79 10.22 -11.64 -26.25
CA VAL A 79 10.52 -12.63 -25.20
C VAL A 79 10.46 -11.95 -23.83
N VAL A 80 9.86 -12.61 -22.85
CA VAL A 80 9.66 -12.08 -21.50
C VAL A 80 10.39 -12.97 -20.50
N GLU A 81 11.22 -12.35 -19.67
CA GLU A 81 11.89 -12.92 -18.51
C GLU A 81 11.35 -12.25 -17.25
N VAL A 82 11.12 -13.03 -16.20
CA VAL A 82 10.59 -12.54 -14.92
C VAL A 82 11.47 -13.06 -13.80
N VAL A 83 11.84 -12.17 -12.89
CA VAL A 83 12.46 -12.52 -11.61
C VAL A 83 11.47 -12.21 -10.49
N ILE A 84 11.29 -13.16 -9.58
CA ILE A 84 10.48 -12.96 -8.37
C ILE A 84 11.44 -12.77 -7.19
N HIS A 85 11.24 -11.72 -6.42
CA HIS A 85 12.00 -11.44 -5.20
C HIS A 85 11.15 -11.82 -3.99
N ASP A 86 11.69 -12.68 -3.12
CA ASP A 86 10.96 -13.24 -1.98
C ASP A 86 10.88 -12.28 -0.78
N GLU A 87 11.77 -11.30 -0.69
CA GLU A 87 11.72 -10.27 0.34
C GLU A 87 10.59 -9.26 0.11
N ASP A 88 9.86 -8.92 1.17
CA ASP A 88 8.74 -7.99 1.15
C ASP A 88 8.88 -6.91 2.24
N PRO A 89 9.04 -5.62 1.88
CA PRO A 89 9.43 -5.14 0.55
C PRO A 89 10.91 -5.46 0.29
N ALA A 90 11.26 -5.82 -0.95
CA ALA A 90 12.64 -6.18 -1.27
C ALA A 90 13.56 -4.95 -1.15
N ARG A 91 14.70 -5.07 -0.47
CA ARG A 91 15.52 -3.91 -0.13
C ARG A 91 16.12 -3.24 -1.37
N ARG A 92 16.10 -1.91 -1.39
CA ARG A 92 16.70 -1.13 -2.49
C ARG A 92 18.22 -1.25 -2.42
N GLY A 93 18.87 -1.49 -3.57
CA GLY A 93 20.31 -1.69 -3.67
C GLY A 93 20.70 -3.16 -3.73
N GLU A 94 19.92 -4.02 -3.07
CA GLU A 94 20.05 -5.48 -3.15
C GLU A 94 19.35 -6.03 -4.41
N VAL A 95 18.30 -5.33 -4.86
CA VAL A 95 17.53 -5.72 -6.03
C VAL A 95 17.84 -4.87 -7.26
N LEU A 96 18.13 -5.55 -8.38
CA LEU A 96 18.50 -4.94 -9.65
C LEU A 96 17.43 -3.97 -10.18
N ALA A 97 17.85 -2.71 -10.39
CA ALA A 97 17.07 -1.65 -11.02
C ALA A 97 15.68 -1.38 -10.40
N LYS A 98 15.50 -1.68 -9.10
CA LYS A 98 14.26 -1.33 -8.40
C LYS A 98 14.06 0.20 -8.42
N PRO A 99 12.94 0.72 -8.96
CA PRO A 99 12.70 2.16 -9.03
C PRO A 99 12.66 2.80 -7.65
N PRO A 100 12.88 4.13 -7.54
CA PRO A 100 12.64 4.84 -6.30
C PRO A 100 11.17 4.74 -5.88
N THR A 101 10.94 4.79 -4.56
CA THR A 101 9.63 4.87 -3.92
C THR A 101 8.82 5.97 -4.56
N MET A 102 7.60 5.65 -4.97
CA MET A 102 6.68 6.61 -5.57
C MET A 102 5.60 6.94 -4.56
N ARG A 103 5.54 8.20 -4.13
CA ARG A 103 4.52 8.71 -3.19
C ARG A 103 4.40 7.88 -1.90
N GLY A 104 5.55 7.42 -1.41
CA GLY A 104 5.68 6.71 -0.13
C GLY A 104 5.51 5.19 -0.20
N HIS A 105 5.39 4.59 -1.39
CA HIS A 105 5.29 3.14 -1.55
C HIS A 105 6.29 2.62 -2.59
N ASP A 106 6.85 1.44 -2.31
CA ASP A 106 7.71 0.75 -3.27
C ASP A 106 6.89 0.11 -4.39
N PRO A 107 7.42 0.06 -5.61
CA PRO A 107 6.80 -0.67 -6.70
C PRO A 107 6.89 -2.18 -6.47
N ILE A 108 5.74 -2.86 -6.49
CA ILE A 108 5.67 -4.33 -6.38
C ILE A 108 6.04 -5.05 -7.70
N ALA A 109 6.11 -4.31 -8.81
CA ALA A 109 6.55 -4.82 -10.10
C ALA A 109 7.18 -3.69 -10.93
N TRP A 110 8.28 -3.99 -11.62
CA TRP A 110 8.97 -3.02 -12.48
C TRP A 110 9.64 -3.68 -13.68
N TYR A 111 9.94 -2.85 -14.68
CA TYR A 111 10.78 -3.23 -15.81
C TYR A 111 12.24 -3.02 -15.43
N VAL A 112 13.09 -4.00 -15.72
CA VAL A 112 14.54 -3.95 -15.46
C VAL A 112 15.23 -3.52 -16.75
N PRO A 113 15.75 -2.28 -16.85
CA PRO A 113 16.41 -1.81 -18.06
C PRO A 113 17.69 -2.61 -18.31
N GLY A 114 17.79 -3.24 -19.49
CA GLY A 114 19.01 -3.92 -19.94
C GLY A 114 19.88 -3.04 -20.83
N PRO A 115 21.18 -3.37 -21.01
CA PRO A 115 22.05 -2.71 -21.97
C PRO A 115 21.52 -2.97 -23.39
N GLY A 116 20.77 -1.99 -23.90
CA GLY A 116 20.10 -2.01 -25.19
C GLY A 116 18.84 -2.89 -25.21
N ALA A 117 17.67 -2.26 -25.14
CA ALA A 117 16.41 -2.85 -25.60
C ALA A 117 16.46 -2.99 -27.14
N ARG A 118 17.34 -3.87 -27.63
CA ARG A 118 17.47 -4.16 -29.06
C ARG A 118 16.41 -5.19 -29.47
N PRO A 119 15.89 -5.11 -30.71
CA PRO A 119 15.03 -6.14 -31.26
C PRO A 119 15.67 -7.53 -31.10
N GLY A 120 14.91 -8.51 -30.61
CA GLY A 120 15.37 -9.88 -30.39
C GLY A 120 15.92 -10.19 -28.99
N ARG A 121 16.08 -9.19 -28.10
CA ARG A 121 16.45 -9.44 -26.70
C ARG A 121 15.21 -9.60 -25.83
N ALA A 122 15.28 -10.48 -24.83
CA ALA A 122 14.23 -10.64 -23.85
C ALA A 122 14.07 -9.37 -22.99
N LEU A 123 12.82 -8.97 -22.75
CA LEU A 123 12.49 -7.96 -21.74
C LEU A 123 12.47 -8.60 -20.37
N ARG A 124 13.21 -8.00 -19.45
CA ARG A 124 13.29 -8.44 -18.05
C ARG A 124 12.35 -7.61 -17.20
N PHE A 125 11.56 -8.31 -16.40
CA PHE A 125 10.69 -7.73 -15.39
C PHE A 125 11.01 -8.35 -14.04
N ALA A 126 10.78 -7.59 -12.99
CA ALA A 126 10.92 -8.07 -11.63
C ALA A 126 9.63 -7.79 -10.84
N VAL A 127 9.31 -8.70 -9.92
CA VAL A 127 8.08 -8.70 -9.13
C VAL A 127 8.39 -9.11 -7.70
N GLU A 128 7.79 -8.46 -6.72
CA GLU A 128 7.84 -8.88 -5.32
C GLU A 128 6.86 -10.02 -5.05
N ALA A 129 7.26 -11.01 -4.26
CA ALA A 129 6.44 -12.18 -3.95
C ALA A 129 5.09 -11.80 -3.30
N ILE A 130 5.02 -10.71 -2.52
CA ILE A 130 3.74 -10.22 -1.97
C ILE A 130 2.74 -9.86 -3.07
N GLY A 131 3.21 -9.30 -4.19
CA GLY A 131 2.37 -8.92 -5.31
C GLY A 131 1.62 -10.13 -5.90
N LEU A 132 2.21 -11.32 -5.84
CA LEU A 132 1.60 -12.55 -6.35
C LEU A 132 0.35 -12.98 -5.56
N ARG A 133 0.23 -12.54 -4.30
CA ARG A 133 -0.91 -12.80 -3.43
C ARG A 133 -2.04 -11.79 -3.60
N GLU A 134 -1.74 -10.63 -4.21
CA GLU A 134 -2.67 -9.51 -4.40
C GLU A 134 -2.80 -9.18 -5.91
N PRO A 135 -3.44 -10.07 -6.71
CA PRO A 135 -3.51 -9.91 -8.17
C PRO A 135 -4.14 -8.59 -8.60
N GLU A 136 -5.06 -8.04 -7.80
CA GLU A 136 -5.66 -6.73 -8.02
C GLU A 136 -4.62 -5.61 -8.06
N ASN A 137 -3.55 -5.68 -7.27
CA ASN A 137 -2.47 -4.70 -7.22
C ASN A 137 -1.36 -5.05 -8.22
N LEU A 138 -1.14 -6.34 -8.47
CA LEU A 138 -0.12 -6.82 -9.40
C LEU A 138 -0.41 -6.44 -10.85
N VAL A 139 -1.62 -6.70 -11.35
CA VAL A 139 -1.98 -6.41 -12.76
C VAL A 139 -1.74 -4.94 -13.14
N PRO A 140 -2.22 -3.93 -12.39
CA PRO A 140 -1.94 -2.54 -12.72
C PRO A 140 -0.45 -2.18 -12.57
N SER A 141 0.27 -2.80 -11.64
CA SER A 141 1.73 -2.60 -11.50
C SER A 141 2.50 -3.14 -12.70
N LEU A 142 2.14 -4.33 -13.18
CA LEU A 142 2.68 -4.90 -14.41
C LEU A 142 2.31 -4.06 -15.64
N ALA A 143 1.08 -3.55 -15.72
CA ALA A 143 0.67 -2.65 -16.81
C ALA A 143 1.53 -1.39 -16.85
N ARG A 144 1.86 -0.82 -15.69
CA ARG A 144 2.79 0.30 -15.57
C ARG A 144 4.22 -0.08 -15.96
N ALA A 145 4.71 -1.26 -15.54
CA ALA A 145 6.02 -1.76 -15.96
C ALA A 145 6.09 -1.97 -17.49
N VAL A 146 5.02 -2.46 -18.11
CA VAL A 146 4.91 -2.57 -19.58
C VAL A 146 4.89 -1.19 -20.24
N ALA A 147 4.24 -0.18 -19.66
CA ALA A 147 4.33 1.18 -20.16
C ALA A 147 5.78 1.70 -20.14
N GLN A 148 6.55 1.41 -19.08
CA GLN A 148 7.98 1.74 -19.02
C GLN A 148 8.79 0.98 -20.07
N ALA A 149 8.56 -0.33 -20.24
CA ALA A 149 9.21 -1.13 -21.28
C ALA A 149 8.89 -0.63 -22.69
N HIS A 150 7.62 -0.23 -22.95
CA HIS A 150 7.20 0.35 -24.22
C HIS A 150 7.99 1.64 -24.52
N ARG A 151 8.19 2.52 -23.53
CA ARG A 151 9.02 3.73 -23.73
C ARG A 151 10.44 3.37 -24.14
N ALA A 152 11.05 2.35 -23.51
CA ALA A 152 12.39 1.89 -23.85
C ALA A 152 12.47 1.31 -25.27
N LEU A 153 11.50 0.47 -25.65
CA LEU A 153 11.42 -0.12 -26.99
C LEU A 153 11.19 0.92 -28.09
N ALA A 154 10.35 1.93 -27.83
CA ALA A 154 10.05 2.99 -28.78
C ALA A 154 11.09 4.12 -28.79
N GLY A 155 12.15 4.04 -27.97
CA GLY A 155 13.18 5.07 -27.89
C GLY A 155 12.65 6.42 -27.43
N LEU A 156 11.66 6.43 -26.52
CA LEU A 156 11.02 7.66 -26.07
C LEU A 156 11.87 8.36 -25.00
N ASP A 157 12.45 9.49 -25.40
CA ASP A 157 13.27 10.33 -24.52
C ASP A 157 12.51 10.80 -23.29
N THR A 158 13.26 10.98 -22.21
CA THR A 158 12.78 11.69 -21.01
C THR A 158 13.39 13.07 -21.03
N PRO A 159 12.62 14.13 -21.32
CA PRO A 159 13.14 15.49 -21.33
C PRO A 159 13.75 15.87 -19.98
N GLU A 160 14.80 16.67 -20.03
CA GLU A 160 15.47 17.18 -18.83
C GLU A 160 14.46 17.92 -17.93
N GLY A 161 14.58 17.72 -16.61
CA GLY A 161 13.70 18.33 -15.61
C GLY A 161 12.30 17.71 -15.49
N ILE A 162 11.92 16.76 -16.34
CA ILE A 162 10.65 16.02 -16.20
C ILE A 162 10.92 14.64 -15.61
N PRO A 163 10.34 14.30 -14.44
CA PRO A 163 10.48 12.95 -13.88
C PRO A 163 9.93 11.89 -14.83
N GLY A 164 10.79 11.00 -15.33
CA GLY A 164 10.39 9.95 -16.28
C GLY A 164 9.25 9.07 -15.79
N ALA A 165 9.13 8.87 -14.47
CA ALA A 165 8.04 8.12 -13.85
C ALA A 165 6.64 8.70 -14.13
N ARG A 166 6.50 10.03 -14.34
CA ARG A 166 5.22 10.67 -14.73
C ARG A 166 4.90 10.40 -16.20
N LEU A 167 5.92 10.38 -17.06
CA LEU A 167 5.77 10.06 -18.48
C LEU A 167 5.42 8.57 -18.67
N VAL A 168 5.89 7.68 -17.79
CA VAL A 168 5.45 6.28 -17.75
C VAL A 168 3.95 6.18 -17.49
N ASP A 169 3.41 6.93 -16.53
CA ASP A 169 1.97 6.93 -16.25
C ASP A 169 1.16 7.42 -17.46
N LEU A 170 1.58 8.52 -18.10
CA LEU A 170 0.99 9.03 -19.36
C LEU A 170 1.02 7.98 -20.48
N THR A 171 2.14 7.26 -20.59
CA THR A 171 2.29 6.18 -21.57
C THR A 171 1.29 5.05 -21.32
N GLY A 172 1.01 4.72 -20.05
CA GLY A 172 -0.02 3.75 -19.70
C GLY A 172 -1.40 4.11 -20.26
N PHE A 173 -1.79 5.38 -20.28
CA PHE A 173 -3.05 5.82 -20.89
C PHE A 173 -3.06 5.63 -22.40
N ALA A 174 -1.96 5.95 -23.08
CA ALA A 174 -1.87 5.77 -24.53
C ALA A 174 -1.89 4.31 -24.99
N LEU A 175 -1.52 3.39 -24.09
CA LEU A 175 -1.61 1.94 -24.32
C LEU A 175 -2.95 1.34 -23.87
N GLY A 176 -3.89 2.14 -23.34
CA GLY A 176 -5.21 1.67 -22.90
C GLY A 176 -5.24 1.09 -21.47
N PHE A 177 -4.18 1.28 -20.69
CA PHE A 177 -4.08 0.79 -19.30
C PHE A 177 -4.67 1.75 -18.26
N GLY A 178 -5.14 2.92 -18.71
CA GLY A 178 -5.59 4.02 -17.85
C GLY A 178 -6.58 3.62 -16.76
N LEU A 179 -7.59 2.80 -17.06
CA LEU A 179 -8.56 2.37 -16.04
C LEU A 179 -7.91 1.57 -14.90
N LEU A 180 -7.04 0.62 -15.25
CA LEU A 180 -6.32 -0.22 -14.29
C LEU A 180 -5.45 0.64 -13.37
N THR A 181 -4.66 1.54 -13.97
CA THR A 181 -3.72 2.39 -13.23
C THR A 181 -4.39 3.50 -12.44
N THR A 182 -5.52 4.06 -12.93
CA THR A 182 -6.28 5.08 -12.19
C THR A 182 -6.94 4.48 -10.96
N ASP A 183 -7.57 3.31 -11.06
CA ASP A 183 -8.15 2.66 -9.88
C ASP A 183 -7.07 2.31 -8.84
N ALA A 184 -5.92 1.83 -9.32
CA ALA A 184 -4.75 1.46 -8.50
C ALA A 184 -3.96 2.65 -7.95
N SER A 185 -4.19 3.89 -8.44
CA SER A 185 -3.45 5.07 -8.02
C SER A 185 -3.58 5.35 -6.51
N GLN A 186 -4.71 4.96 -5.92
CA GLN A 186 -4.92 4.93 -4.48
C GLN A 186 -6.06 3.97 -4.12
N ARG A 187 -5.73 2.89 -3.42
CA ARG A 187 -6.73 1.96 -2.87
C ARG A 187 -6.63 1.87 -1.37
N PHE A 188 -7.78 1.69 -0.73
CA PHE A 188 -7.88 1.35 0.68
C PHE A 188 -8.59 0.01 0.78
N TYR A 189 -8.02 -0.91 1.53
CA TYR A 189 -8.62 -2.21 1.79
C TYR A 189 -8.43 -2.61 3.25
N ALA A 190 -9.35 -3.40 3.76
CA ALA A 190 -9.23 -4.00 5.07
C ALA A 190 -8.46 -5.31 4.92
N LYS A 191 -7.28 -5.41 5.55
CA LYS A 191 -6.52 -6.65 5.67
C LYS A 191 -6.89 -7.29 7.01
N SER A 192 -7.35 -8.54 6.96
CA SER A 192 -7.55 -9.33 8.18
C SER A 192 -6.18 -9.72 8.70
N ALA A 193 -5.81 -9.25 9.89
CA ALA A 193 -4.51 -9.52 10.50
C ALA A 193 -4.53 -10.79 11.38
N GLY A 194 -5.49 -11.70 11.15
CA GLY A 194 -5.81 -12.77 12.08
C GLY A 194 -6.70 -12.28 13.24
N GLY A 195 -7.73 -13.05 13.58
CA GLY A 195 -8.71 -12.69 14.60
C GLY A 195 -9.71 -11.59 14.19
N PHE A 196 -10.28 -10.88 15.17
CA PHE A 196 -11.33 -9.86 14.97
C PHE A 196 -10.80 -8.46 14.62
N ARG A 197 -9.50 -8.30 14.37
CA ARG A 197 -8.89 -6.99 14.05
C ARG A 197 -8.71 -6.86 12.54
N SER A 198 -9.43 -5.92 11.93
CA SER A 198 -9.15 -5.47 10.57
C SER A 198 -8.17 -4.30 10.63
N THR A 199 -7.06 -4.42 9.91
CA THR A 199 -6.13 -3.31 9.69
C THR A 199 -6.45 -2.66 8.35
N ARG A 200 -6.46 -1.33 8.31
CA ARG A 200 -6.65 -0.61 7.04
C ARG A 200 -5.30 -0.54 6.33
N SER A 201 -5.16 -1.26 5.23
CA SER A 201 -4.02 -1.16 4.34
C SER A 201 -4.29 -0.11 3.24
N GLN A 202 -3.22 0.48 2.73
CA GLN A 202 -3.25 1.41 1.62
C GLN A 202 -2.26 0.98 0.55
N PHE A 203 -2.71 0.95 -0.70
CA PHE A 203 -1.88 0.76 -1.88
C PHE A 203 -1.90 2.02 -2.74
N ARG A 204 -0.74 2.41 -3.29
CA ARG A 204 -0.62 3.55 -4.22
C ARG A 204 0.27 3.16 -5.39
N LEU A 205 -0.17 3.47 -6.60
CA LEU A 205 0.56 3.20 -7.83
C LEU A 205 0.80 4.48 -8.63
N GLY A 206 1.98 4.60 -9.24
CA GLY A 206 2.34 5.66 -10.18
C GLY A 206 2.97 6.88 -9.50
N ALA A 207 3.45 7.81 -10.32
CA ALA A 207 3.99 9.10 -9.90
C ALA A 207 2.93 10.23 -9.88
N LEU A 208 1.92 10.15 -10.75
CA LEU A 208 0.88 11.19 -10.91
C LEU A 208 -0.23 11.13 -9.86
N SER A 209 -0.64 12.26 -9.27
CA SER A 209 -1.67 12.31 -8.22
C SER A 209 -2.97 11.59 -8.62
N VAL A 210 -3.81 11.22 -7.63
CA VAL A 210 -5.10 10.56 -7.94
C VAL A 210 -5.99 11.46 -8.80
N GLN A 211 -5.93 12.78 -8.58
CA GLN A 211 -6.60 13.77 -9.41
C GLN A 211 -6.03 13.78 -10.84
N ASP A 212 -4.71 13.73 -11.00
CA ASP A 212 -4.04 13.72 -12.31
C ASP A 212 -4.40 12.45 -13.10
N MET A 213 -4.38 11.28 -12.45
CA MET A 213 -4.75 9.99 -13.04
C MET A 213 -6.24 9.95 -13.43
N SER A 214 -7.13 10.50 -12.59
CA SER A 214 -8.56 10.64 -12.92
C SER A 214 -8.78 11.65 -14.05
N PHE A 215 -8.00 12.72 -14.10
CA PHE A 215 -8.05 13.73 -15.16
C PHE A 215 -7.60 13.15 -16.51
N LEU A 216 -6.54 12.35 -16.55
CA LEU A 216 -6.09 11.64 -17.76
C LEU A 216 -7.13 10.62 -18.23
N LEU A 217 -7.78 9.91 -17.32
CA LEU A 217 -8.85 8.98 -17.69
C LEU A 217 -10.06 9.73 -18.27
N ALA A 218 -10.41 10.88 -17.71
CA ALA A 218 -11.43 11.77 -18.25
C ALA A 218 -11.04 12.34 -19.62
N LEU A 219 -9.77 12.73 -19.80
CA LEU A 219 -9.21 13.20 -21.08
C LEU A 219 -9.38 12.15 -22.16
N TRP A 220 -9.05 10.90 -21.84
CA TRP A 220 -9.24 9.75 -22.72
C TRP A 220 -10.72 9.47 -23.02
N ALA A 221 -11.59 9.48 -22.00
CA ALA A 221 -13.02 9.25 -22.16
C ALA A 221 -13.71 10.33 -23.03
N VAL A 222 -13.36 11.61 -22.82
CA VAL A 222 -13.88 12.74 -23.60
C VAL A 222 -13.35 12.70 -25.03
N ALA A 223 -12.06 12.43 -25.24
CA ALA A 223 -11.48 12.30 -26.57
C ALA A 223 -12.21 11.24 -27.42
N ARG A 224 -12.59 10.12 -26.78
CA ARG A 224 -13.33 9.01 -27.41
C ARG A 224 -14.85 9.16 -27.38
N ASN A 225 -15.34 10.26 -26.81
CA ASN A 225 -16.77 10.53 -26.68
C ASN A 225 -17.55 9.37 -26.00
N LEU A 226 -16.98 8.79 -24.94
CA LEU A 226 -17.63 7.70 -24.21
C LEU A 226 -18.91 8.18 -23.52
N ARG A 227 -20.02 7.48 -23.77
CA ARG A 227 -21.35 7.84 -23.24
C ARG A 227 -22.12 6.61 -22.74
N GLY A 228 -23.24 6.86 -22.06
CA GLY A 228 -24.23 5.84 -21.76
C GLY A 228 -23.71 4.65 -20.95
N ARG A 229 -23.79 3.44 -21.52
CA ARG A 229 -23.45 2.19 -20.83
C ARG A 229 -21.96 2.04 -20.58
N GLU A 230 -21.11 2.39 -21.55
CA GLU A 230 -19.65 2.24 -21.44
C GLU A 230 -19.08 3.16 -20.35
N ARG A 231 -19.50 4.43 -20.35
CA ARG A 231 -19.12 5.37 -19.30
C ARG A 231 -19.56 4.90 -17.91
N ARG A 232 -20.79 4.38 -17.77
CA ARG A 232 -21.26 3.82 -16.49
C ARG A 232 -20.45 2.59 -16.06
N ARG A 233 -20.10 1.72 -17.00
CA ARG A 233 -19.26 0.54 -16.76
C ARG A 233 -17.88 0.95 -16.26
N MET A 234 -17.24 1.94 -16.89
CA MET A 234 -15.95 2.49 -16.45
C MET A 234 -16.02 3.05 -15.02
N LEU A 235 -17.00 3.92 -14.74
CA LEU A 235 -17.17 4.52 -13.41
C LEU A 235 -17.41 3.48 -12.31
N ALA A 236 -18.10 2.39 -12.61
CA ALA A 236 -18.38 1.31 -11.66
C ALA A 236 -17.12 0.48 -11.28
N LYS A 237 -16.00 0.67 -11.98
CA LYS A 237 -14.73 0.00 -11.73
C LYS A 237 -13.73 0.86 -10.95
N LEU A 238 -14.10 2.10 -10.64
CA LEU A 238 -13.25 3.03 -9.90
C LEU A 238 -13.68 3.12 -8.44
N GLN A 239 -12.71 3.32 -7.55
CA GLN A 239 -12.96 3.81 -6.20
C GLN A 239 -13.80 5.11 -6.20
N PRO A 240 -14.61 5.37 -5.16
CA PRO A 240 -15.54 6.50 -5.14
C PRO A 240 -14.89 7.88 -5.38
N ASN A 241 -13.71 8.12 -4.82
CA ASN A 241 -12.99 9.39 -4.98
C ASN A 241 -12.52 9.58 -6.43
N GLN A 242 -11.90 8.57 -7.02
CA GLN A 242 -11.45 8.55 -8.40
C GLN A 242 -12.61 8.80 -9.37
N ALA A 243 -13.76 8.14 -9.12
CA ALA A 243 -14.98 8.34 -9.90
C ALA A 243 -15.52 9.78 -9.76
N GLY A 244 -15.42 10.38 -8.57
CA GLY A 244 -15.75 11.79 -8.34
C GLY A 244 -14.87 12.74 -9.15
N PHE A 245 -13.54 12.62 -9.01
CA PHE A 245 -12.58 13.44 -9.75
C PHE A 245 -12.73 13.30 -11.27
N LEU A 246 -13.00 12.08 -11.76
CA LEU A 246 -13.23 11.85 -13.19
C LEU A 246 -14.44 12.64 -13.71
N ARG A 247 -15.56 12.64 -12.97
CA ARG A 247 -16.78 13.37 -13.40
C ARG A 247 -16.54 14.87 -13.47
N GLU A 248 -15.84 15.44 -12.49
CA GLU A 248 -15.48 16.86 -12.48
C GLU A 248 -14.54 17.19 -13.64
N ALA A 249 -13.54 16.33 -13.89
CA ALA A 249 -12.62 16.49 -15.02
C ALA A 249 -13.34 16.42 -16.37
N GLU A 250 -14.26 15.46 -16.58
CA GLU A 250 -15.08 15.38 -17.80
C GLU A 250 -15.93 16.65 -18.00
N SER A 251 -16.57 17.14 -16.94
CA SER A 251 -17.34 18.38 -16.96
C SER A 251 -16.48 19.57 -17.40
N TRP A 252 -15.25 19.67 -16.90
CA TRP A 252 -14.33 20.73 -17.31
C TRP A 252 -13.83 20.57 -18.75
N LEU A 253 -13.40 19.36 -19.12
CA LEU A 253 -12.83 19.04 -20.43
C LEU A 253 -13.83 19.23 -21.59
N THR A 254 -15.11 18.96 -21.36
CA THR A 254 -16.17 19.15 -22.37
C THR A 254 -16.46 20.62 -22.70
N ARG A 255 -16.02 21.56 -21.86
CA ARG A 255 -16.16 23.01 -22.08
C ARG A 255 -14.93 23.66 -22.73
N LEU A 256 -13.87 22.90 -23.01
CA LEU A 256 -12.67 23.44 -23.61
C LEU A 256 -12.89 23.90 -25.05
N ASP A 257 -12.30 25.05 -25.36
CA ASP A 257 -12.13 25.57 -26.71
C ASP A 257 -10.63 25.83 -26.95
N PRO A 258 -9.98 25.22 -27.96
CA PRO A 258 -10.52 24.16 -28.83
C PRO A 258 -10.83 22.88 -28.04
N PRO A 259 -11.69 21.99 -28.58
CA PRO A 259 -12.08 20.75 -27.92
C PRO A 259 -10.90 19.81 -27.72
N VAL A 260 -11.03 18.90 -26.75
CA VAL A 260 -9.98 17.94 -26.36
C VAL A 260 -9.32 17.23 -27.55
N ARG A 261 -10.11 16.72 -28.51
CA ARG A 261 -9.56 16.01 -29.68
C ARG A 261 -8.60 16.87 -30.49
N ALA A 262 -8.97 18.13 -30.74
CA ALA A 262 -8.14 19.06 -31.48
C ALA A 262 -6.85 19.38 -30.70
N ARG A 263 -6.94 19.57 -29.38
CA ARG A 263 -5.77 19.77 -28.51
C ARG A 263 -4.80 18.59 -28.50
N LEU A 264 -5.33 17.37 -28.64
CA LEU A 264 -4.55 16.14 -28.71
C LEU A 264 -4.06 15.80 -30.13
N GLY A 265 -4.41 16.58 -31.15
CA GLY A 265 -4.08 16.28 -32.54
C GLY A 265 -4.75 15.01 -33.08
N LEU A 266 -5.90 14.63 -32.53
CA LEU A 266 -6.65 13.45 -32.97
C LEU A 266 -7.50 13.76 -34.22
N PRO A 267 -7.57 12.85 -35.20
CA PRO A 267 -8.51 12.97 -36.31
C PRO A 267 -9.95 12.81 -35.84
N GLU A 268 -10.91 13.21 -36.69
CA GLU A 268 -12.32 13.06 -36.35
C GLU A 268 -12.71 11.58 -36.25
N PRO A 269 -13.62 11.19 -35.34
CA PRO A 269 -13.96 9.78 -35.12
C PRO A 269 -14.46 9.02 -36.35
N ARG A 270 -15.04 9.73 -37.33
CA ARG A 270 -15.46 9.15 -38.61
C ARG A 270 -14.29 8.66 -39.48
N GLU A 271 -13.08 9.14 -39.21
CA GLU A 271 -11.84 8.79 -39.91
C GLU A 271 -11.08 7.67 -39.19
N TRP A 272 -11.59 7.22 -38.03
CA TRP A 272 -10.96 6.15 -37.27
C TRP A 272 -11.20 4.83 -37.98
N PRO A 273 -10.14 4.02 -38.21
CA PRO A 273 -10.31 2.70 -38.78
C PRO A 273 -11.11 1.82 -37.82
N ALA A 274 -11.68 0.74 -38.36
CA ALA A 274 -12.30 -0.28 -37.54
C ALA A 274 -11.31 -0.81 -36.50
N TRP A 275 -11.79 -1.00 -35.28
CA TRP A 275 -10.98 -1.51 -34.18
C TRP A 275 -10.55 -2.97 -34.42
N THR A 276 -9.34 -3.32 -33.98
CA THR A 276 -8.86 -4.70 -33.94
C THR A 276 -9.79 -5.55 -33.08
N GLU A 277 -10.34 -6.61 -33.64
CA GLU A 277 -11.25 -7.49 -32.90
C GLU A 277 -10.63 -7.94 -31.57
N LEU A 278 -11.36 -7.75 -30.47
CA LEU A 278 -10.89 -8.10 -29.12
C LEU A 278 -10.43 -9.56 -29.04
N ALA A 279 -11.09 -10.45 -29.78
CA ALA A 279 -10.74 -11.86 -29.89
C ALA A 279 -9.30 -12.11 -30.35
N LYS A 280 -8.71 -11.24 -31.20
CA LYS A 280 -7.30 -11.35 -31.60
C LYS A 280 -6.36 -11.04 -30.43
N LEU A 281 -6.72 -10.07 -29.60
CA LEU A 281 -5.92 -9.66 -28.45
C LEU A 281 -6.08 -10.61 -27.25
N THR A 282 -7.26 -11.22 -27.09
CA THR A 282 -7.59 -12.12 -25.97
C THR A 282 -7.50 -13.60 -26.32
N GLY A 283 -7.25 -13.94 -27.59
CA GLY A 283 -7.05 -15.32 -28.02
C GLY A 283 -5.88 -16.01 -27.30
N PRO A 284 -5.73 -17.34 -27.47
CA PRO A 284 -4.63 -18.08 -26.87
C PRO A 284 -3.27 -17.40 -27.11
N LEU A 285 -2.41 -17.42 -26.09
CA LEU A 285 -1.01 -17.04 -26.27
C LEU A 285 -0.31 -18.22 -26.94
N ASP A 286 0.49 -17.97 -27.97
CA ASP A 286 1.25 -19.03 -28.62
C ASP A 286 2.18 -19.70 -27.61
N ALA A 287 2.32 -21.02 -27.74
CA ALA A 287 3.28 -21.80 -26.98
C ALA A 287 4.63 -21.09 -27.07
N ARG A 288 5.27 -20.90 -25.91
CA ARG A 288 6.51 -20.11 -25.72
C ARG A 288 7.45 -20.35 -26.91
N PRO A 289 7.87 -19.31 -27.66
CA PRO A 289 9.06 -19.44 -28.48
C PRO A 289 10.15 -19.91 -27.53
N ARG A 290 10.69 -21.12 -27.74
CA ARG A 290 11.84 -21.55 -26.96
C ARG A 290 12.92 -20.52 -27.27
N PRO A 291 13.56 -19.88 -26.28
CA PRO A 291 14.76 -19.11 -26.57
C PRO A 291 15.68 -20.07 -27.33
N ASN A 292 16.14 -19.68 -28.52
CA ASN A 292 17.05 -20.51 -29.32
C ASN A 292 18.20 -20.90 -28.40
N GLY A 293 18.33 -22.21 -28.16
CA GLY A 293 19.17 -22.79 -27.11
C GLY A 293 20.65 -22.76 -27.43
N ASP A 294 21.14 -21.65 -27.99
CA ASP A 294 22.54 -21.47 -28.33
C ASP A 294 23.23 -20.69 -27.18
N ASP A 295 23.92 -21.45 -26.32
CA ASP A 295 25.15 -21.08 -25.62
C ASP A 295 25.22 -19.74 -24.85
N ASP A 296 24.49 -19.62 -23.75
CA ASP A 296 24.96 -18.78 -22.62
C ASP A 296 24.84 -19.55 -21.30
N PRO A 297 25.85 -20.37 -20.93
CA PRO A 297 25.87 -21.08 -19.66
C PRO A 297 26.07 -20.16 -18.43
N GLY A 298 26.07 -18.82 -18.59
CA GLY A 298 26.40 -17.88 -17.51
C GLY A 298 25.23 -17.19 -16.80
N ALA A 299 23.97 -17.46 -17.14
CA ALA A 299 22.85 -16.62 -16.68
C ALA A 299 21.83 -17.28 -15.73
N SER A 300 22.01 -18.54 -15.32
CA SER A 300 21.32 -19.05 -14.13
C SER A 300 22.08 -18.61 -12.90
N GLY A 301 21.86 -17.37 -12.47
CA GLY A 301 22.25 -16.89 -11.15
C GLY A 301 21.48 -17.64 -10.06
N ILE A 302 21.89 -18.88 -9.80
CA ILE A 302 21.96 -19.42 -8.46
C ILE A 302 23.12 -18.66 -7.83
N PHE A 303 22.83 -17.89 -6.80
CA PHE A 303 23.87 -17.30 -5.98
C PHE A 303 24.70 -18.45 -5.41
N ASP A 304 25.96 -18.44 -5.80
CA ASP A 304 27.04 -19.27 -5.29
C ASP A 304 27.10 -19.03 -3.77
N ASP A 305 26.67 -20.03 -2.99
CA ASP A 305 27.00 -20.15 -1.58
C ASP A 305 28.51 -20.38 -1.52
N GLY A 306 29.25 -19.27 -1.41
CA GLY A 306 30.68 -19.25 -1.20
C GLY A 306 31.02 -19.93 0.11
N ASP A 307 31.39 -21.19 -0.03
CA ASP A 307 32.13 -22.04 0.89
C ASP A 307 33.47 -21.35 1.24
N GLU A 308 33.63 -20.91 2.48
CA GLU A 308 34.94 -20.68 3.09
C GLU A 308 34.97 -21.19 4.54
N SER A 309 35.85 -22.17 4.72
CA SER A 309 36.64 -22.53 5.92
C SER A 309 36.00 -23.43 6.98
N ASP A 310 36.30 -24.72 6.84
CA ASP A 310 37.18 -25.46 7.76
C ASP A 310 37.19 -24.99 9.22
N ASN A 311 36.45 -25.70 10.08
CA ASN A 311 36.90 -25.91 11.45
C ASN A 311 36.57 -27.36 11.87
N GLU A 312 37.51 -28.25 11.59
CA GLU A 312 37.70 -29.52 12.30
C GLU A 312 38.03 -29.23 13.79
N SER A 313 37.89 -30.23 14.66
CA SER A 313 38.12 -30.27 16.12
C SER A 313 36.85 -30.02 16.96
N ASP A 314 36.42 -30.87 17.90
CA ASP A 314 37.01 -32.06 18.51
C ASP A 314 35.90 -33.01 18.98
N ASP A 315 36.25 -34.29 18.98
CA ASP A 315 35.60 -35.37 19.72
C ASP A 315 35.59 -35.04 21.23
N ASP A 316 34.44 -35.15 21.89
CA ASP A 316 34.42 -35.42 23.34
C ASP A 316 33.19 -36.27 23.70
N ASP A 317 33.46 -37.57 23.84
CA ASP A 317 32.58 -38.57 24.43
C ASP A 317 32.61 -38.40 25.96
N GLY A 318 31.49 -37.99 26.54
CA GLY A 318 31.31 -37.87 27.97
C GLY A 318 29.93 -38.34 28.41
N GLU A 319 29.71 -39.65 28.39
CA GLU A 319 28.74 -40.30 29.28
C GLU A 319 29.29 -40.19 30.71
N ASP A 320 28.51 -39.62 31.64
CA ASP A 320 28.46 -40.11 33.02
C ASP A 320 27.22 -39.57 33.75
N ASP A 321 26.63 -40.49 34.50
CA ASP A 321 25.43 -40.42 35.32
C ASP A 321 25.56 -39.49 36.56
N GLU A 322 24.44 -39.43 37.31
CA GLU A 322 24.23 -38.97 38.69
C GLU A 322 23.58 -37.57 38.83
N ALA A 323 22.27 -37.51 39.10
CA ALA A 323 21.60 -37.70 40.40
C ALA A 323 21.60 -36.43 41.28
N GLU A 324 20.38 -36.07 41.70
CA GLU A 324 20.03 -35.18 42.82
C GLU A 324 20.36 -33.68 42.70
N SER A 325 19.33 -32.84 42.68
CA SER A 325 18.84 -32.21 43.91
C SER A 325 17.82 -31.10 43.62
N ASP A 326 16.76 -31.12 44.44
CA ASP A 326 15.76 -30.07 44.55
C ASP A 326 16.40 -28.73 44.95
N SER A 327 16.13 -27.68 44.18
CA SER A 327 16.03 -26.33 44.74
C SER A 327 15.07 -25.49 43.91
N GLU A 328 13.84 -25.39 44.40
CA GLU A 328 12.88 -24.37 44.01
C GLU A 328 13.48 -22.98 44.26
N SER A 329 13.86 -22.28 43.21
CA SER A 329 14.00 -20.82 43.22
C SER A 329 13.11 -20.25 42.13
N GLU A 330 11.91 -19.85 42.54
CA GLU A 330 11.00 -19.01 41.75
C GLU A 330 11.68 -17.67 41.48
N SER A 331 12.42 -17.55 40.37
CA SER A 331 12.62 -16.26 39.72
C SER A 331 11.48 -16.07 38.72
N ASP A 332 10.52 -15.23 39.10
CA ASP A 332 9.45 -14.69 38.26
C ASP A 332 10.05 -13.72 37.23
N ASP A 333 10.92 -14.24 36.36
CA ASP A 333 11.44 -13.53 35.21
C ASP A 333 10.38 -13.60 34.11
N GLY A 334 9.43 -12.67 34.22
CA GLY A 334 8.23 -12.62 33.38
C GLY A 334 8.52 -12.87 31.90
N GLU A 335 8.02 -13.99 31.39
CA GLU A 335 8.08 -14.36 29.98
C GLU A 335 7.67 -13.16 29.11
N GLU A 336 8.65 -12.63 28.38
CA GLU A 336 8.43 -11.51 27.50
C GLU A 336 7.50 -11.95 26.37
N ARG A 337 6.24 -11.51 26.45
CA ARG A 337 5.19 -11.77 25.48
C ARG A 337 5.66 -11.42 24.04
N ARG A 338 6.02 -12.45 23.27
CA ARG A 338 6.50 -12.37 21.86
C ARG A 338 5.50 -11.75 20.87
N ASP A 339 4.28 -11.40 21.30
CA ASP A 339 3.26 -10.73 20.50
C ASP A 339 3.30 -9.18 20.59
N LEU A 340 4.22 -8.61 21.35
CA LEU A 340 4.40 -7.16 21.45
C LEU A 340 5.42 -6.67 20.40
N ASP A 341 4.96 -5.85 19.46
CA ASP A 341 5.81 -5.11 18.52
C ASP A 341 6.80 -4.24 19.30
N GLN A 342 8.08 -4.65 19.30
CA GLN A 342 9.17 -3.97 20.02
C GLN A 342 9.28 -2.49 19.61
N GLY A 343 8.84 -2.13 18.40
CA GLY A 343 8.85 -0.75 17.91
C GLY A 343 7.92 0.22 18.63
N ILE A 344 7.08 -0.24 19.58
CA ILE A 344 6.16 0.62 20.34
C ILE A 344 6.76 1.12 21.65
N ARG A 345 7.71 0.38 22.25
CA ARG A 345 8.30 0.75 23.55
C ARG A 345 9.02 2.09 23.42
N ASN A 346 8.64 3.05 24.26
CA ASN A 346 9.17 4.43 24.24
C ASN A 346 8.99 5.21 22.91
N ALA A 347 8.20 4.72 21.97
CA ALA A 347 8.00 5.36 20.65
C ALA A 347 7.43 6.79 20.73
N ASN A 348 6.77 7.11 21.85
CA ASN A 348 6.17 8.41 22.12
C ASN A 348 6.80 9.10 23.35
N ARG A 349 8.02 8.75 23.78
CA ARG A 349 8.68 9.43 24.90
C ARG A 349 8.69 10.95 24.68
N GLY A 350 8.20 11.70 25.68
CA GLY A 350 8.10 13.16 25.64
C GLY A 350 6.95 13.74 24.78
N LYS A 351 6.25 12.93 23.99
CA LYS A 351 5.09 13.37 23.18
C LYS A 351 3.79 13.29 23.98
N PRO A 352 2.80 14.16 23.71
CA PRO A 352 1.51 14.11 24.38
C PRO A 352 0.72 12.87 23.95
N VAL A 353 0.11 12.19 24.91
CA VAL A 353 -0.91 11.16 24.71
C VAL A 353 -2.11 11.46 25.61
N PHE A 354 -3.25 10.82 25.32
CA PHE A 354 -4.50 11.06 26.05
C PHE A 354 -5.08 9.75 26.55
N ARG A 355 -5.85 9.83 27.66
CA ARG A 355 -6.68 8.72 28.12
C ARG A 355 -7.96 8.71 27.29
N VAL A 356 -8.17 7.67 26.51
CA VAL A 356 -9.43 7.44 25.80
C VAL A 356 -10.37 6.70 26.74
N GLU A 357 -11.42 7.38 27.18
CA GLU A 357 -12.47 6.75 27.98
C GLU A 357 -13.46 6.01 27.08
N ARG A 358 -13.51 4.69 27.22
CA ARG A 358 -14.51 3.85 26.57
C ARG A 358 -15.41 3.24 27.61
N SER A 359 -16.72 3.37 27.43
CA SER A 359 -17.67 2.63 28.25
C SER A 359 -17.53 1.13 27.97
N ALA A 360 -17.41 0.32 29.04
CA ALA A 360 -17.45 -1.13 28.91
C ALA A 360 -18.88 -1.62 28.58
N ALA A 361 -19.89 -0.75 28.67
CA ALA A 361 -21.31 -1.00 28.44
C ALA A 361 -21.57 -1.89 27.23
N LEU A 362 -21.09 -1.50 26.05
CA LEU A 362 -21.38 -2.25 24.81
C LEU A 362 -20.69 -3.62 24.77
N ARG A 363 -19.52 -3.76 25.42
CA ARG A 363 -18.83 -5.04 25.53
C ARG A 363 -19.55 -5.96 26.51
N MET A 364 -19.93 -5.45 27.68
CA MET A 364 -20.66 -6.21 28.71
C MET A 364 -22.06 -6.63 28.24
N ALA A 365 -22.77 -5.75 27.54
CA ALA A 365 -24.05 -6.07 26.91
C ALA A 365 -23.94 -7.25 25.92
N LYS A 366 -22.88 -7.27 25.11
CA LYS A 366 -22.60 -8.39 24.21
C LYS A 366 -22.23 -9.66 24.97
N VAL A 367 -21.35 -9.57 25.97
CA VAL A 367 -20.90 -10.71 26.77
C VAL A 367 -22.06 -11.37 27.52
N LEU A 368 -23.01 -10.58 28.04
CA LEU A 368 -24.15 -11.11 28.79
C LEU A 368 -25.33 -11.52 27.90
N GLY A 369 -25.66 -10.73 26.88
CA GLY A 369 -26.83 -10.99 26.03
C GLY A 369 -26.60 -12.01 24.91
N PHE A 370 -25.43 -12.01 24.28
CA PHE A 370 -25.18 -12.82 23.08
C PHE A 370 -25.09 -14.33 23.36
N PRO A 371 -24.44 -14.80 24.45
CA PRO A 371 -24.41 -16.23 24.76
C PRO A 371 -25.80 -16.81 25.02
N VAL A 372 -26.70 -16.06 25.67
CA VAL A 372 -28.08 -16.51 25.93
C VAL A 372 -28.88 -16.61 24.64
N LEU A 373 -28.70 -15.65 23.73
CA LEU A 373 -29.34 -15.67 22.41
C LEU A 373 -28.80 -16.82 21.52
N MET A 374 -27.49 -17.05 21.53
CA MET A 374 -26.85 -18.15 20.78
C MET A 374 -27.24 -19.53 21.35
N LEU A 375 -27.16 -19.71 22.67
CA LEU A 375 -27.51 -20.97 23.33
C LEU A 375 -29.01 -21.26 23.19
N GLY A 376 -29.86 -20.25 23.38
CA GLY A 376 -31.30 -20.39 23.18
C GLY A 376 -31.67 -20.68 21.72
N GLY A 377 -30.98 -20.07 20.76
CA GLY A 377 -31.16 -20.38 19.33
C GLY A 377 -30.71 -21.78 18.94
N LEU A 378 -29.63 -22.29 19.56
CA LEU A 378 -29.12 -23.64 19.34
C LEU A 378 -30.02 -24.70 19.99
N LEU A 379 -30.54 -24.44 21.19
CA LEU A 379 -31.49 -25.34 21.87
C LEU A 379 -32.87 -25.33 21.20
N GLY A 380 -33.38 -24.17 20.77
CA GLY A 380 -34.69 -24.08 20.10
C GLY A 380 -34.73 -24.67 18.69
N ARG A 381 -33.58 -24.96 18.06
CA ARG A 381 -33.50 -25.67 16.77
C ARG A 381 -32.91 -27.07 16.89
N GLY A 382 -32.22 -27.38 17.97
CA GLY A 382 -31.54 -28.66 18.17
C GLY A 382 -32.49 -29.72 18.73
N ASN A 383 -32.30 -30.97 18.31
CA ASN A 383 -33.11 -32.11 18.76
C ASN A 383 -32.66 -32.62 20.14
N PHE A 384 -32.45 -31.71 21.10
CA PHE A 384 -31.89 -32.02 22.42
C PHE A 384 -32.95 -32.44 23.46
N GLY A 385 -34.21 -32.62 23.04
CA GLY A 385 -35.30 -33.06 23.92
C GLY A 385 -35.77 -32.00 24.93
N VAL A 386 -35.25 -30.77 24.86
CA VAL A 386 -35.66 -29.63 25.69
C VAL A 386 -36.17 -28.53 24.76
N ASP A 387 -37.48 -28.36 24.71
CA ASP A 387 -38.12 -27.32 23.91
C ASP A 387 -38.18 -26.02 24.73
N VAL A 388 -37.27 -25.09 24.44
CA VAL A 388 -37.25 -23.77 25.09
C VAL A 388 -37.97 -22.78 24.17
N PRO A 389 -39.16 -22.29 24.54
CA PRO A 389 -39.90 -21.38 23.67
C PRO A 389 -39.13 -20.08 23.46
N MET A 390 -39.01 -19.65 22.20
CA MET A 390 -38.31 -18.42 21.82
C MET A 390 -38.90 -17.16 22.46
N GLU A 391 -40.17 -17.21 22.87
CA GLU A 391 -40.86 -16.17 23.64
C GLU A 391 -40.21 -15.89 25.00
N ILE A 392 -39.49 -16.86 25.59
CA ILE A 392 -38.74 -16.68 26.84
C ILE A 392 -37.30 -16.24 26.55
N VAL A 393 -36.66 -16.86 25.54
CA VAL A 393 -35.25 -16.60 25.20
C VAL A 393 -35.00 -15.14 24.83
N MET A 394 -35.87 -14.57 23.98
CA MET A 394 -35.66 -13.21 23.46
C MET A 394 -35.76 -12.13 24.56
N PRO A 395 -36.79 -12.10 25.43
CA PRO A 395 -36.85 -11.18 26.55
C PRO A 395 -35.70 -11.37 27.54
N SER A 396 -35.32 -12.61 27.86
CA SER A 396 -34.19 -12.86 28.77
C SER A 396 -32.87 -12.33 28.22
N ALA A 397 -32.58 -12.56 26.94
CA ALA A 397 -31.39 -12.01 26.29
C ALA A 397 -31.41 -10.48 26.25
N ALA A 398 -32.57 -9.86 26.00
CA ALA A 398 -32.73 -8.41 26.03
C ALA A 398 -32.53 -7.82 27.44
N ILE A 399 -33.12 -8.43 28.47
CA ILE A 399 -32.94 -8.01 29.87
C ILE A 399 -31.46 -8.10 30.28
N LEU A 400 -30.78 -9.20 29.92
CA LEU A 400 -29.35 -9.37 30.21
C LEU A 400 -28.47 -8.39 29.42
N ALA A 401 -28.81 -8.09 28.17
CA ALA A 401 -28.11 -7.07 27.39
C ALA A 401 -28.27 -5.67 28.01
N VAL A 402 -29.48 -5.30 28.43
CA VAL A 402 -29.76 -4.02 29.12
C VAL A 402 -29.07 -3.97 30.48
N GLY A 403 -29.11 -5.06 31.25
CA GLY A 403 -28.36 -5.20 32.50
C GLY A 403 -26.86 -5.05 32.28
N GLY A 404 -26.33 -5.63 31.20
CA GLY A 404 -24.94 -5.47 30.80
C GLY A 404 -24.58 -4.04 30.38
N LEU A 405 -25.49 -3.31 29.74
CA LEU A 405 -25.30 -1.88 29.46
C LEU A 405 -25.23 -1.06 30.76
N ALA A 406 -26.14 -1.33 31.71
CA ALA A 406 -26.19 -0.62 32.99
C ALA A 406 -24.99 -0.93 33.90
N ILE A 407 -24.55 -2.19 33.97
CA ILE A 407 -23.36 -2.56 34.72
C ILE A 407 -22.11 -2.04 34.03
N GLY A 408 -22.01 -2.22 32.70
CA GLY A 408 -20.83 -1.78 31.96
C GLY A 408 -20.70 -0.27 31.80
N SER A 409 -21.73 0.53 32.09
CA SER A 409 -21.59 1.99 32.17
C SER A 409 -20.92 2.43 33.48
N LEU A 410 -20.94 1.61 34.53
CA LEU A 410 -20.21 1.85 35.78
C LEU A 410 -18.70 1.59 35.65
N PHE A 411 -18.28 0.90 34.59
CA PHE A 411 -16.88 0.59 34.33
C PHE A 411 -16.38 1.37 33.11
N THR A 412 -15.51 2.34 33.34
CA THR A 412 -14.79 3.06 32.30
C THR A 412 -13.42 2.41 32.08
N ASP A 413 -13.17 1.88 30.87
CA ASP A 413 -11.83 1.42 30.47
C ASP A 413 -11.09 2.63 29.90
N ARG A 414 -9.92 2.94 30.47
CA ARG A 414 -9.06 4.05 30.05
C ARG A 414 -7.85 3.48 29.34
N ARG A 415 -7.61 3.93 28.11
CA ARG A 415 -6.48 3.45 27.29
C ARG A 415 -5.70 4.59 26.68
N CYS A 416 -4.43 4.36 26.38
CA CYS A 416 -3.60 5.29 25.63
C CYS A 416 -4.21 5.57 24.25
N SER A 417 -4.23 6.83 23.84
CA SER A 417 -4.74 7.31 22.55
C SER A 417 -3.88 6.91 21.36
N GLU A 418 -2.65 6.43 21.56
CA GLU A 418 -1.78 5.96 20.49
C GLU A 418 -2.32 4.65 19.89
N PRO A 419 -2.71 4.63 18.58
CA PRO A 419 -3.37 3.48 17.96
C PRO A 419 -2.58 2.17 18.05
N LYS A 420 -1.24 2.24 18.02
CA LYS A 420 -0.38 1.07 18.15
C LYS A 420 -0.24 0.59 19.60
N CYS A 421 -0.27 1.52 20.57
CA CYS A 421 -0.06 1.23 21.99
C CYS A 421 -1.30 0.60 22.65
N GLY A 422 -2.41 1.34 22.74
CA GLY A 422 -3.66 0.86 23.36
C GLY A 422 -3.56 0.35 24.82
N GLN A 423 -2.44 0.62 25.49
CA GLN A 423 -2.15 0.22 26.88
C GLN A 423 -3.19 0.81 27.84
N LYS A 424 -3.60 0.04 28.86
CA LYS A 424 -4.50 0.54 29.91
C LYS A 424 -3.78 1.60 30.73
N LEU A 425 -4.47 2.69 31.04
CA LEU A 425 -3.96 3.80 31.84
C LEU A 425 -4.78 3.96 33.11
N GLY A 426 -4.10 4.05 34.25
CA GLY A 426 -4.65 4.51 35.51
C GLY A 426 -5.07 5.98 35.46
N VAL A 427 -5.82 6.40 36.48
CA VAL A 427 -6.25 7.80 36.65
C VAL A 427 -5.04 8.71 36.86
N ASP A 428 -4.06 8.18 37.59
CA ASP A 428 -2.93 8.95 38.11
C ASP A 428 -1.65 8.75 37.30
N ASP A 429 -1.66 7.90 36.26
CA ASP A 429 -0.48 7.61 35.45
C ASP A 429 -0.03 8.88 34.69
N PRO A 430 1.08 9.53 35.06
CA PRO A 430 1.53 10.74 34.37
C PRO A 430 2.12 10.40 32.99
N LEU A 431 2.61 9.16 32.82
CA LEU A 431 3.21 8.63 31.61
C LEU A 431 2.54 7.30 31.24
N CYS A 432 2.47 7.01 29.94
CA CYS A 432 2.04 5.70 29.48
C CYS A 432 3.18 4.69 29.69
N PRO A 433 2.96 3.58 30.44
CA PRO A 433 4.03 2.64 30.78
C PRO A 433 4.57 1.83 29.60
N LEU A 434 3.88 1.85 28.45
CA LEU A 434 4.33 1.13 27.25
C LEU A 434 5.03 2.07 26.25
N CYS A 435 4.36 3.12 25.76
CA CYS A 435 4.93 3.99 24.73
C CYS A 435 5.72 5.19 25.27
N GLY A 436 5.73 5.42 26.59
CA GLY A 436 6.46 6.53 27.22
C GLY A 436 5.84 7.93 27.03
N GLY A 437 4.67 8.02 26.39
CA GLY A 437 4.00 9.31 26.15
C GLY A 437 3.47 9.97 27.43
N VAL A 438 3.51 11.30 27.48
CA VAL A 438 3.03 12.11 28.61
C VAL A 438 1.51 12.26 28.54
N VAL A 439 0.81 11.87 29.60
CA VAL A 439 -0.66 11.83 29.59
C VAL A 439 -1.23 13.22 29.89
N MET A 440 -1.67 13.92 28.84
CA MET A 440 -2.05 15.35 28.92
C MET A 440 -3.54 15.61 29.15
N GLY A 441 -4.39 14.58 29.12
CA GLY A 441 -5.83 14.75 29.32
C GLY A 441 -6.65 13.50 29.04
N VAL A 442 -7.97 13.70 28.97
CA VAL A 442 -8.96 12.66 28.68
C VAL A 442 -9.73 13.05 27.43
N ILE A 443 -9.92 12.10 26.52
CA ILE A 443 -10.76 12.22 25.31
C ILE A 443 -11.75 11.06 25.25
N HIS A 444 -12.84 11.20 24.50
CA HIS A 444 -13.90 10.18 24.43
C HIS A 444 -13.79 9.30 23.18
N ASP A 445 -13.23 9.84 22.09
CA ASP A 445 -12.98 9.10 20.85
C ASP A 445 -11.53 9.29 20.38
N PRO A 446 -10.82 8.24 19.92
CA PRO A 446 -9.47 8.37 19.36
C PRO A 446 -9.33 9.41 18.23
N LYS A 447 -10.42 9.71 17.50
CA LYS A 447 -10.43 10.73 16.45
C LYS A 447 -10.28 12.16 16.99
N GLU A 448 -10.61 12.39 18.25
CA GLU A 448 -10.46 13.69 18.92
C GLU A 448 -9.01 14.02 19.24
N ARG A 449 -8.10 13.04 19.11
CA ARG A 449 -6.67 13.20 19.40
C ARG A 449 -6.05 14.40 18.69
N LEU A 450 -6.27 14.55 17.38
CA LEU A 450 -5.65 15.64 16.61
C LEU A 450 -6.11 17.01 17.11
N GLY A 451 -7.41 17.17 17.40
CA GLY A 451 -7.93 18.43 17.96
C GLY A 451 -7.37 18.72 19.36
N ALA A 452 -7.25 17.69 20.20
CA ALA A 452 -6.67 17.85 21.53
C ALA A 452 -5.18 18.21 21.50
N GLU A 453 -4.40 17.64 20.55
CA GLU A 453 -3.00 18.02 20.31
C GLU A 453 -2.89 19.48 19.82
N GLU A 454 -3.75 19.89 18.88
CA GLU A 454 -3.80 21.28 18.41
C GLU A 454 -4.12 22.27 19.53
N ASP A 455 -5.02 21.92 20.45
CA ASP A 455 -5.34 22.74 21.61
C ASP A 455 -4.16 22.84 22.62
N LEU A 456 -3.37 21.77 22.77
CA LEU A 456 -2.14 21.80 23.58
C LEU A 456 -1.06 22.70 22.95
N VAL A 457 -0.90 22.64 21.62
CA VAL A 457 0.00 23.54 20.89
C VAL A 457 -0.47 24.98 21.00
N ARG A 458 -1.78 25.24 20.84
CA ARG A 458 -2.36 26.60 20.97
C ARG A 458 -2.19 27.18 22.37
N SER A 459 -2.23 26.33 23.40
CA SER A 459 -2.01 26.73 24.80
C SER A 459 -0.53 26.78 25.19
N GLY A 460 0.39 26.48 24.28
CA GLY A 460 1.84 26.53 24.53
C GLY A 460 2.35 25.41 25.46
N LYS A 461 1.57 24.35 25.68
CA LYS A 461 1.97 23.19 26.49
C LYS A 461 2.80 22.17 25.71
N VAL A 462 2.75 22.25 24.38
CA VAL A 462 3.50 21.41 23.45
C VAL A 462 4.24 22.33 22.47
N ASP A 463 5.50 22.02 22.21
CA ASP A 463 6.35 22.79 21.31
C ASP A 463 6.08 22.48 19.82
N ARG A 464 6.87 23.08 18.93
CA ARG A 464 6.74 22.88 17.48
C ARG A 464 7.15 21.46 17.02
N ASP A 465 7.95 20.77 17.83
CA ASP A 465 8.43 19.42 17.56
C ASP A 465 7.45 18.36 18.09
N GLY A 466 6.37 18.80 18.76
CA GLY A 466 5.34 17.94 19.32
C GLY A 466 5.71 17.36 20.68
N LEU A 467 6.70 17.92 21.38
CA LEU A 467 7.11 17.52 22.71
C LEU A 467 6.42 18.38 23.78
N VAL A 468 6.11 17.78 24.92
CA VAL A 468 5.52 18.49 26.06
C VAL A 468 6.59 19.36 26.71
N VAL A 469 6.31 20.66 26.86
CA VAL A 469 7.31 21.67 27.29
C VAL A 469 7.88 21.38 28.69
N ALA A 470 7.06 20.83 29.60
CA ALA A 470 7.50 20.46 30.95
C ALA A 470 8.45 19.24 30.98
N ALA A 471 8.50 18.42 29.91
CA ALA A 471 9.36 17.24 29.85
C ALA A 471 10.79 17.55 29.37
N ARG A 472 11.08 18.82 29.06
CA ARG A 472 12.37 19.28 28.55
C ARG A 472 13.34 19.65 29.68
N GLU A 473 12.81 20.19 30.78
CA GLU A 473 13.61 20.60 31.95
C GLU A 473 14.32 19.41 32.62
N ASP A 474 13.74 18.20 32.57
CA ASP A 474 14.36 16.99 33.14
C ASP A 474 15.37 16.30 32.20
N GLN A 475 15.39 16.59 30.88
CA GLN A 475 16.31 15.95 29.94
C GLN A 475 17.67 16.65 29.86
N ASP A 476 17.69 17.96 30.08
CA ASP A 476 18.92 18.75 30.02
C ASP A 476 19.83 18.49 31.25
N GLU A 477 19.32 17.91 32.34
CA GLU A 477 20.13 17.55 33.53
C GLU A 477 20.89 16.21 33.39
N ASP A 478 20.45 15.29 32.53
CA ASP A 478 21.08 13.97 32.38
C ASP A 478 22.26 13.99 31.38
N ASP A 479 22.26 14.88 30.39
CA ASP A 479 23.30 14.94 29.34
C ASP A 479 24.58 15.68 29.80
N GLU A 480 24.56 16.48 30.88
CA GLU A 480 25.74 17.22 31.38
C GLU A 480 26.73 16.37 32.19
N SER A 481 26.49 15.06 32.37
CA SER A 481 27.32 14.20 33.24
C SER A 481 28.36 13.31 32.54
N SER A 482 28.52 13.41 31.21
CA SER A 482 29.37 12.47 30.43
C SER A 482 30.68 13.02 29.85
N ASP A 483 31.04 14.29 30.11
CA ASP A 483 32.23 14.94 29.54
C ASP A 483 33.44 15.08 30.49
N ASP A 484 33.56 14.21 31.50
CA ASP A 484 34.71 14.22 32.41
C ASP A 484 35.64 13.00 32.18
N ARG A 485 36.77 13.28 31.51
CA ARG A 485 38.10 12.61 31.61
C ARG A 485 38.39 11.36 30.77
N SER A 486 39.28 11.55 29.80
CA SER A 486 40.63 10.96 29.85
C SER A 486 41.54 11.59 28.79
N ASP A 487 42.08 12.76 29.12
CA ASP A 487 43.32 13.27 28.55
C ASP A 487 44.47 12.60 29.31
N ASP A 488 44.89 11.41 28.85
CA ASP A 488 46.12 10.76 29.31
C ASP A 488 47.18 10.89 28.20
N GLY A 489 48.01 11.91 28.36
CA GLY A 489 49.21 12.08 27.59
C GLY A 489 50.26 11.04 27.98
N SER A 490 50.85 10.39 26.97
CA SER A 490 52.18 9.82 27.12
C SER A 490 53.10 10.29 25.99
N ASP A 491 53.97 11.21 26.40
CA ASP A 491 55.24 11.52 25.76
C ASP A 491 56.08 10.25 25.58
N GLY A 492 56.61 10.05 24.37
CA GLY A 492 57.55 8.98 24.06
C GLY A 492 58.60 9.45 23.05
N ARG A 493 59.63 10.14 23.56
CA ARG A 493 60.90 10.43 22.87
C ARG A 493 61.53 9.16 22.29
N GLY A 494 62.16 9.29 21.13
CA GLY A 494 63.16 8.34 20.63
C GLY A 494 63.98 8.92 19.49
N ASP A 495 65.16 9.48 19.82
CA ASP A 495 66.22 9.86 18.90
C ASP A 495 66.80 8.62 18.18
N ASN A 496 66.95 8.67 16.84
CA ASN A 496 68.22 8.47 16.11
C ASN A 496 68.03 8.67 14.59
#